data_AF-A0A2X0NE93-F1
#
_entry.id   AF-A0A2X0NE93-F1
#
_cell.length_a   1.000
_cell.length_b   1.000
_cell.length_c   1.000
_cell.angle_alpha   90.00
_cell.angle_beta   90.00
_cell.angle_gamma   90.00
#
_symmetry.space_group_name_H-M   'P 1'
#
loop_
_entity.id
_entity.type
_entity.pdbx_description
1 polymer ?
#
loop_
_entity_poly.entity_id
_entity_poly.type
_entity_poly.pdbx_seq_one_letter_code
_entity_poly.pdbx_strand_id
1 'polypeptide(L)'
;MTGLPPVELEGMMVAQIMVVTDTWGKMVHLIPLPADADSELVAEKYYATVFRLHGMPSAIVSDRKDWHRLANVNRGTPETDGSSENRIKMVTQTLRIMVSSNHEAWASRLVEAEFALNSSVAVSTSLSAFEATYGYLPRRWPSDSWSVSDVPRAEAFARIRQLRNLDVTDAIIGARLNQSHQANKHRRPDDPAFRTGSYVYLSTKNLAVPDGMKSKLLPRYIGPFRIRAAIPATSSYDLELPPAMSRVHNRFHARLLRPCVENDAERFPGPDNSAIPERIVRDRRNARGARSFLVRWVGRNDTDDTWMSEQSIRLDHPSVLDAYLARLDRSNRRLAAR
;
A
#
# COMPACT_ATOMS: atom_id res chain seq x y z
N MET A 1 -22.45 -3.55 2.54
CA MET A 1 -22.51 -2.81 1.27
C MET A 1 -23.78 -1.97 1.27
N THR A 2 -23.66 -0.64 1.16
CA THR A 2 -24.78 0.32 1.27
C THR A 2 -25.02 1.06 -0.05
N GLY A 3 -26.16 1.75 -0.17
CA GLY A 3 -26.47 2.58 -1.34
C GLY A 3 -26.88 1.80 -2.59
N LEU A 4 -27.50 0.64 -2.43
CA LEU A 4 -28.03 -0.14 -3.55
C LEU A 4 -29.42 0.37 -3.93
N PRO A 5 -29.84 0.21 -5.20
CA PRO A 5 -31.21 0.50 -5.60
C PRO A 5 -32.21 -0.26 -4.70
N PRO A 6 -33.24 0.41 -4.15
CA PRO A 6 -34.27 -0.25 -3.37
C PRO A 6 -35.03 -1.28 -4.23
N VAL A 7 -35.15 -2.51 -3.74
CA VAL A 7 -35.84 -3.62 -4.42
C VAL A 7 -36.71 -4.35 -3.40
N GLU A 8 -37.89 -4.80 -3.82
CA GLU A 8 -38.74 -5.65 -2.99
C GLU A 8 -38.23 -7.10 -3.02
N LEU A 9 -37.97 -7.68 -1.85
CA LEU A 9 -37.58 -9.07 -1.67
C LEU A 9 -38.39 -9.67 -0.53
N GLU A 10 -39.19 -10.70 -0.81
CA GLU A 10 -39.99 -11.43 0.19
C GLU A 10 -40.89 -10.49 1.04
N GLY A 11 -41.47 -9.47 0.41
CA GLY A 11 -42.34 -8.49 1.09
C GLY A 11 -41.60 -7.42 1.89
N MET A 12 -40.28 -7.33 1.77
CA MET A 12 -39.43 -6.32 2.41
C MET A 12 -38.69 -5.49 1.38
N MET A 13 -38.71 -4.16 1.53
CA MET A 13 -37.87 -3.28 0.72
C MET A 13 -36.43 -3.31 1.24
N VAL A 14 -35.52 -3.81 0.41
CA VAL A 14 -34.09 -3.95 0.74
C VAL A 14 -33.27 -3.01 -0.13
N ALA A 15 -32.22 -2.42 0.46
CA ALA A 15 -31.35 -1.42 -0.21
C ALA A 15 -29.88 -1.50 0.27
N GLN A 16 -29.55 -2.47 1.11
CA GLN A 16 -28.18 -2.76 1.53
C GLN A 16 -27.96 -4.25 1.73
N ILE A 17 -26.70 -4.68 1.76
CA ILE A 17 -26.29 -6.06 2.03
C ILE A 17 -25.37 -6.06 3.25
N MET A 18 -25.72 -6.84 4.27
CA MET A 18 -24.78 -7.27 5.30
C MET A 18 -23.93 -8.40 4.74
N VAL A 19 -22.62 -8.17 4.69
CA VAL A 19 -21.64 -9.16 4.25
C VAL A 19 -20.95 -9.69 5.50
N VAL A 20 -21.19 -10.96 5.81
CA VAL A 20 -20.51 -11.65 6.92
C VAL A 20 -19.44 -12.53 6.32
N THR A 21 -18.21 -12.42 6.82
CA THR A 21 -17.09 -13.26 6.37
C THR A 21 -16.47 -13.97 7.55
N ASP A 22 -16.35 -15.28 7.48
CA ASP A 22 -15.57 -16.04 8.44
C ASP A 22 -14.07 -15.73 8.28
N THR A 23 -13.35 -15.62 9.40
CA THR A 23 -11.93 -15.26 9.38
C THR A 23 -11.03 -16.46 9.03
N TRP A 24 -11.48 -17.69 9.25
CA TRP A 24 -10.67 -18.88 9.05
C TRP A 24 -10.93 -19.57 7.70
N GLY A 25 -12.09 -20.22 7.53
CA GLY A 25 -12.55 -20.89 6.31
C GLY A 25 -12.98 -19.90 5.21
N LYS A 26 -13.04 -18.60 5.55
CA LYS A 26 -13.33 -17.50 4.62
C LYS A 26 -14.75 -17.53 4.03
N MET A 27 -15.64 -18.36 4.54
CA MET A 27 -17.03 -18.43 4.07
C MET A 27 -17.71 -17.06 4.13
N VAL A 28 -18.53 -16.77 3.12
CA VAL A 28 -19.26 -15.51 2.99
C VAL A 28 -20.75 -15.78 3.10
N HIS A 29 -21.46 -14.93 3.84
CA HIS A 29 -22.92 -14.84 3.81
C HIS A 29 -23.35 -13.44 3.36
N LEU A 30 -24.31 -13.39 2.43
CA LEU A 30 -24.85 -12.17 1.83
C LEU A 30 -26.31 -12.01 2.26
N ILE A 31 -26.53 -11.10 3.20
CA ILE A 31 -27.84 -10.92 3.83
C ILE A 31 -28.43 -9.58 3.38
N PRO A 32 -29.51 -9.56 2.60
CA PRO A 32 -30.17 -8.32 2.20
C PRO A 32 -30.88 -7.69 3.40
N LEU A 33 -30.82 -6.35 3.48
CA LEU A 33 -31.39 -5.56 4.56
C LEU A 33 -32.02 -4.26 4.02
N PRO A 34 -33.04 -3.71 4.71
CA PRO A 34 -33.53 -2.34 4.49
C PRO A 34 -32.44 -1.30 4.70
N ALA A 35 -32.57 -0.12 4.09
CA ALA A 35 -31.60 0.97 4.24
C ALA A 35 -31.45 1.42 5.70
N ASP A 36 -32.57 1.44 6.42
CA ASP A 36 -32.76 1.89 7.79
C ASP A 36 -32.78 0.72 8.80
N ALA A 37 -32.27 -0.45 8.42
CA ALA A 37 -32.24 -1.64 9.29
C ALA A 37 -31.60 -1.32 10.65
N ASP A 38 -32.40 -1.47 11.71
CA ASP A 38 -31.97 -1.30 13.09
C ASP A 38 -31.10 -2.47 13.58
N SER A 39 -30.57 -2.34 14.80
CA SER A 39 -29.71 -3.37 15.39
C SER A 39 -30.44 -4.69 15.66
N GLU A 40 -31.74 -4.64 15.94
CA GLU A 40 -32.54 -5.83 16.27
C GLU A 40 -32.79 -6.68 15.03
N LEU A 41 -33.23 -6.07 13.93
CA LEU A 41 -33.43 -6.73 12.65
C LEU A 41 -32.10 -7.31 12.11
N VAL A 42 -31.01 -6.56 12.24
CA VAL A 42 -29.67 -7.04 11.86
C VAL A 42 -29.29 -8.30 12.66
N ALA A 43 -29.54 -8.29 13.97
CA ALA A 43 -29.27 -9.41 14.86
C ALA A 43 -30.13 -10.64 14.50
N GLU A 44 -31.42 -10.43 14.27
CA GLU A 44 -32.37 -11.47 13.88
C GLU A 44 -31.95 -12.13 12.56
N LYS A 45 -31.63 -11.32 11.54
CA LYS A 45 -31.16 -11.83 10.24
C LYS A 45 -29.82 -12.55 10.35
N TYR A 46 -28.89 -12.04 11.17
CA TYR A 46 -27.65 -12.75 11.47
C TYR A 46 -27.92 -14.12 12.12
N TYR A 47 -28.82 -14.17 13.10
CA TYR A 47 -29.17 -15.40 13.82
C TYR A 47 -29.80 -16.43 12.86
N ALA A 48 -30.77 -16.00 12.05
CA ALA A 48 -31.47 -16.86 11.11
C ALA A 48 -30.55 -17.42 10.00
N THR A 49 -29.57 -16.64 9.54
CA THR A 49 -28.71 -17.04 8.41
C THR A 49 -27.39 -17.67 8.86
N VAL A 50 -26.66 -17.04 9.79
CA VAL A 50 -25.29 -17.42 10.15
C VAL A 50 -25.28 -18.35 11.36
N PHE A 51 -25.93 -17.96 12.47
CA PHE A 51 -25.93 -18.77 13.69
C PHE A 51 -26.54 -20.16 13.44
N ARG A 52 -27.60 -20.24 12.62
CA ARG A 52 -28.21 -21.51 12.21
C ARG A 52 -27.21 -22.50 11.60
N LEU A 53 -26.17 -22.03 10.92
CA LEU A 53 -25.20 -22.88 10.23
C LEU A 53 -23.94 -23.12 11.07
N HIS A 54 -23.47 -22.10 11.79
CA HIS A 54 -22.14 -22.09 12.40
C HIS A 54 -22.14 -21.92 13.92
N GLY A 55 -23.29 -21.61 14.52
CA GLY A 55 -23.39 -21.22 15.92
C GLY A 55 -22.83 -19.83 16.21
N MET A 56 -22.51 -19.59 17.48
CA MET A 56 -22.00 -18.29 17.94
C MET A 56 -20.48 -18.19 17.75
N PRO A 57 -19.96 -17.15 17.07
CA PRO A 57 -18.53 -16.94 16.96
C PRO A 57 -17.92 -16.51 18.30
N SER A 58 -16.63 -16.81 18.49
CA SER A 58 -15.87 -16.37 19.67
C SER A 58 -15.65 -14.85 19.72
N ALA A 59 -15.58 -14.21 18.55
CA ALA A 59 -15.47 -12.76 18.41
C ALA A 59 -16.11 -12.28 17.10
N ILE A 60 -16.66 -11.06 17.13
CA ILE A 60 -17.17 -10.36 15.94
C ILE A 60 -16.40 -9.05 15.80
N VAL A 61 -15.90 -8.78 14.59
CA VAL A 61 -15.34 -7.49 14.21
C VAL A 61 -16.36 -6.82 13.29
N SER A 62 -16.86 -5.66 13.68
CA SER A 62 -17.90 -4.93 12.95
C SER A 62 -17.65 -3.43 13.07
N ASP A 63 -17.83 -2.73 11.95
CA ASP A 63 -17.80 -1.26 11.93
C ASP A 63 -19.06 -0.64 12.56
N ARG A 64 -20.13 -1.43 12.73
CA ARG A 64 -21.37 -0.98 13.39
C ARG A 64 -21.23 -1.13 14.90
N LYS A 65 -21.50 -0.04 15.63
CA LYS A 65 -21.33 0.06 17.09
C LYS A 65 -22.34 -0.74 17.91
N ASP A 66 -23.39 -1.30 17.28
CA ASP A 66 -24.57 -1.79 18.01
C ASP A 66 -24.57 -3.30 18.31
N TRP A 67 -23.47 -4.01 17.98
CA TRP A 67 -23.35 -5.46 18.17
C TRP A 67 -22.97 -5.88 19.60
N HIS A 68 -22.62 -4.93 20.48
CA HIS A 68 -22.01 -5.20 21.79
C HIS A 68 -22.86 -6.05 22.75
N ARG A 69 -24.17 -6.22 22.48
CA ARG A 69 -25.08 -7.01 23.33
C ARG A 69 -25.17 -8.49 22.95
N LEU A 70 -24.67 -8.88 21.76
CA LEU A 70 -24.83 -10.24 21.24
C LEU A 70 -23.57 -11.09 21.35
N ALA A 71 -22.38 -10.48 21.40
CA ALA A 71 -21.10 -11.18 21.44
C ALA A 71 -20.02 -10.37 22.17
N ASN A 72 -18.90 -11.01 22.49
CA ASN A 72 -17.63 -10.32 22.76
C ASN A 72 -17.14 -9.66 21.47
N VAL A 73 -17.61 -8.45 21.20
CA VAL A 73 -17.22 -7.66 20.03
C VAL A 73 -15.88 -6.98 20.33
N ASN A 74 -14.81 -7.47 19.71
CA ASN A 74 -13.53 -6.77 19.72
C ASN A 74 -13.64 -5.59 18.75
N ARG A 75 -13.43 -4.37 19.25
CA ARG A 75 -13.32 -3.17 18.41
C ARG A 75 -12.03 -3.25 17.60
N GLY A 76 -12.08 -3.84 16.41
CA GLY A 76 -10.98 -3.81 15.45
C GLY A 76 -10.99 -2.50 14.66
N THR A 77 -9.83 -1.85 14.52
CA THR A 77 -9.65 -0.80 13.51
C THR A 77 -9.58 -1.46 12.12
N PRO A 78 -10.29 -0.94 11.10
CA PRO A 78 -10.42 -1.56 9.76
C PRO A 78 -9.09 -1.97 9.12
N GLU A 79 -8.01 -1.24 9.43
CA GLU A 79 -6.65 -1.51 8.90
C GLU A 79 -6.06 -2.87 9.27
N THR A 80 -6.60 -3.58 10.27
CA THR A 80 -5.98 -4.81 10.79
C THR A 80 -6.49 -6.10 10.14
N ASP A 81 -7.59 -6.06 9.38
CA ASP A 81 -8.18 -7.25 8.74
C ASP A 81 -8.23 -7.14 7.20
N GLY A 82 -7.04 -7.05 6.59
CA GLY A 82 -6.88 -7.05 5.14
C GLY A 82 -7.46 -8.29 4.44
N SER A 83 -7.71 -9.37 5.16
CA SER A 83 -8.33 -10.57 4.59
C SER A 83 -9.84 -10.39 4.35
N SER A 84 -10.58 -9.86 5.33
CA SER A 84 -12.02 -9.60 5.15
C SER A 84 -12.24 -8.48 4.13
N GLU A 85 -11.40 -7.45 4.12
CA GLU A 85 -11.46 -6.40 3.11
C GLU A 85 -11.34 -6.93 1.67
N ASN A 86 -10.38 -7.82 1.43
CA ASN A 86 -10.19 -8.40 0.09
C ASN A 86 -11.38 -9.25 -0.34
N ARG A 87 -11.98 -9.98 0.61
CA ARG A 87 -13.20 -10.78 0.38
C ARG A 87 -14.40 -9.87 0.05
N ILE A 88 -14.59 -8.79 0.81
CA ILE A 88 -15.64 -7.79 0.57
C ILE A 88 -15.45 -7.09 -0.80
N LYS A 89 -14.20 -6.77 -1.17
CA LYS A 89 -13.87 -6.23 -2.50
C LYS A 89 -14.22 -7.22 -3.62
N MET A 90 -13.99 -8.52 -3.41
CA MET A 90 -14.38 -9.58 -4.36
C MET A 90 -15.90 -9.64 -4.52
N VAL A 91 -16.65 -9.73 -3.41
CA VAL A 91 -18.13 -9.70 -3.40
C VAL A 91 -18.66 -8.51 -4.19
N THR A 92 -18.12 -7.32 -3.93
CA THR A 92 -18.54 -6.07 -4.56
C THR A 92 -18.30 -6.09 -6.07
N GLN A 93 -17.11 -6.51 -6.51
CA GLN A 93 -16.76 -6.60 -7.94
C GLN A 93 -17.62 -7.63 -8.66
N THR A 94 -17.81 -8.82 -8.06
CA THR A 94 -18.66 -9.87 -8.63
C THR A 94 -20.09 -9.38 -8.80
N LEU A 95 -20.70 -8.80 -7.76
CA LEU A 95 -22.06 -8.28 -7.85
C LEU A 95 -22.19 -7.18 -8.91
N ARG A 96 -21.23 -6.24 -9.00
CA ARG A 96 -21.23 -5.19 -10.03
C ARG A 96 -21.25 -5.76 -11.45
N ILE A 97 -20.48 -6.81 -11.71
CA ILE A 97 -20.45 -7.44 -13.03
C ILE A 97 -21.77 -8.16 -13.30
N MET A 98 -22.27 -8.93 -12.33
CA MET A 98 -23.51 -9.70 -12.46
C MET A 98 -24.73 -8.84 -12.75
N VAL A 99 -24.80 -7.65 -12.16
CA VAL A 99 -25.98 -6.75 -12.28
C VAL A 99 -25.76 -5.63 -13.27
N SER A 100 -24.64 -5.62 -14.01
CA SER A 100 -24.25 -4.52 -14.90
C SER A 100 -25.31 -4.13 -15.94
N SER A 101 -26.11 -5.08 -16.40
CA SER A 101 -27.23 -4.86 -17.34
C SER A 101 -28.54 -4.49 -16.66
N ASN A 102 -28.76 -4.91 -15.42
CA ASN A 102 -29.97 -4.63 -14.64
C ASN A 102 -29.62 -4.55 -13.15
N HIS A 103 -29.51 -3.32 -12.65
CA HIS A 103 -29.12 -3.08 -11.26
C HIS A 103 -30.17 -3.58 -10.27
N GLU A 104 -31.46 -3.62 -10.60
CA GLU A 104 -32.55 -4.08 -9.71
C GLU A 104 -32.52 -5.59 -9.46
N ALA A 105 -31.78 -6.35 -10.27
CA ALA A 105 -31.69 -7.79 -10.09
C ALA A 105 -30.83 -8.24 -8.90
N TRP A 106 -30.10 -7.31 -8.25
CA TRP A 106 -29.08 -7.62 -7.24
C TRP A 106 -29.58 -8.51 -6.11
N ALA A 107 -30.77 -8.21 -5.55
CA ALA A 107 -31.33 -8.96 -4.42
C ALA A 107 -31.65 -10.40 -4.83
N SER A 108 -32.22 -10.59 -6.02
CA SER A 108 -32.57 -11.91 -6.56
C SER A 108 -31.37 -12.79 -6.91
N ARG A 109 -30.17 -12.18 -7.02
CA ARG A 109 -28.91 -12.81 -7.43
C ARG A 109 -28.01 -13.24 -6.27
N LEU A 110 -28.36 -12.87 -5.02
CA LEU A 110 -27.49 -13.10 -3.87
C LEU A 110 -27.22 -14.57 -3.59
N VAL A 111 -28.21 -15.44 -3.81
CA VAL A 111 -28.08 -16.88 -3.57
C VAL A 111 -27.02 -17.48 -4.50
N GLU A 112 -27.07 -17.17 -5.80
CA GLU A 112 -26.06 -17.68 -6.74
C GLU A 112 -24.68 -17.07 -6.47
N ALA A 113 -24.62 -15.78 -6.14
CA ALA A 113 -23.39 -15.09 -5.78
C ALA A 113 -22.70 -15.73 -4.57
N GLU A 114 -23.45 -15.92 -3.47
CA GLU A 114 -22.96 -16.52 -2.24
C GLU A 114 -22.45 -17.95 -2.47
N PHE A 115 -23.26 -18.78 -3.14
CA PHE A 115 -22.88 -20.16 -3.43
C PHE A 115 -21.60 -20.22 -4.27
N ALA A 116 -21.54 -19.46 -5.37
CA ALA A 116 -20.38 -19.49 -6.26
C ALA A 116 -19.11 -18.91 -5.60
N LEU A 117 -19.23 -17.86 -4.78
CA LEU A 117 -18.11 -17.32 -4.02
C LEU A 117 -17.57 -18.33 -3.01
N ASN A 118 -18.44 -19.10 -2.36
CA ASN A 118 -18.05 -20.12 -1.39
C ASN A 118 -17.54 -21.41 -2.03
N SER A 119 -17.97 -21.73 -3.26
CA SER A 119 -17.40 -22.81 -4.08
C SER A 119 -16.06 -22.44 -4.72
N SER A 120 -15.71 -21.15 -4.76
CA SER A 120 -14.52 -20.68 -5.45
C SER A 120 -13.25 -20.99 -4.64
N VAL A 121 -12.31 -21.72 -5.25
CA VAL A 121 -11.02 -22.05 -4.62
C VAL A 121 -10.20 -20.77 -4.40
N ALA A 122 -9.73 -20.58 -3.18
CA ALA A 122 -8.84 -19.49 -2.83
C ALA A 122 -7.37 -19.93 -2.98
N VAL A 123 -6.55 -19.08 -3.60
CA VAL A 123 -5.13 -19.37 -3.88
C VAL A 123 -4.33 -19.57 -2.59
N SER A 124 -4.66 -18.87 -1.51
CA SER A 124 -3.94 -18.93 -0.24
C SER A 124 -4.14 -20.23 0.53
N THR A 125 -5.30 -20.88 0.36
CA THR A 125 -5.68 -22.10 1.11
C THR A 125 -5.71 -23.34 0.23
N SER A 126 -5.68 -23.19 -1.09
CA SER A 126 -5.91 -24.26 -2.07
C SER A 126 -7.24 -24.99 -1.90
N LEU A 127 -8.17 -24.41 -1.12
CA LEU A 127 -9.49 -24.94 -0.80
C LEU A 127 -10.54 -23.87 -1.10
N SER A 128 -11.73 -24.31 -1.48
CA SER A 128 -12.93 -23.48 -1.43
C SER A 128 -13.37 -23.24 0.02
N ALA A 129 -14.22 -22.24 0.25
CA ALA A 129 -14.73 -22.00 1.61
C ALA A 129 -15.64 -23.14 2.09
N PHE A 130 -16.39 -23.77 1.19
CA PHE A 130 -17.17 -24.96 1.53
C PHE A 130 -16.29 -26.12 2.00
N GLU A 131 -15.19 -26.40 1.31
CA GLU A 131 -14.26 -27.45 1.72
C GLU A 131 -13.57 -27.10 3.04
N ALA A 132 -13.17 -25.85 3.23
CA ALA A 132 -12.52 -25.42 4.46
C ALA A 132 -13.46 -25.49 5.67
N THR A 133 -14.72 -25.08 5.53
CA THR A 133 -15.68 -24.99 6.65
C THR A 133 -16.43 -26.30 6.89
N TYR A 134 -16.84 -27.02 5.84
CA TYR A 134 -17.67 -28.22 5.97
C TYR A 134 -16.96 -29.52 5.58
N GLY A 135 -15.74 -29.45 5.02
CA GLY A 135 -14.98 -30.64 4.60
C GLY A 135 -15.42 -31.23 3.26
N TYR A 136 -16.37 -30.60 2.55
CA TYR A 136 -16.78 -31.03 1.21
C TYR A 136 -17.27 -29.85 0.38
N LEU A 137 -17.29 -30.02 -0.94
CA LEU A 137 -17.87 -29.07 -1.88
C LEU A 137 -19.31 -29.50 -2.23
N PRO A 138 -20.36 -28.75 -1.81
CA PRO A 138 -21.73 -29.03 -2.21
C PRO A 138 -21.89 -29.07 -3.73
N ARG A 139 -22.71 -29.98 -4.22
CA ARG A 139 -23.02 -30.07 -5.65
C ARG A 139 -23.80 -28.84 -6.09
N ARG A 140 -23.34 -28.20 -7.16
CA ARG A 140 -24.06 -27.11 -7.80
C ARG A 140 -25.36 -27.65 -8.42
N TRP A 141 -26.46 -26.97 -8.16
CA TRP A 141 -27.75 -27.23 -8.78
C TRP A 141 -28.25 -26.00 -9.54
N PRO A 142 -28.81 -26.17 -10.74
CA PRO A 142 -28.91 -27.44 -11.47
C PRO A 142 -27.62 -27.86 -12.17
N SER A 143 -27.43 -29.17 -12.37
CA SER A 143 -26.31 -29.73 -13.13
C SER A 143 -26.70 -29.96 -14.59
N ASP A 144 -25.71 -30.07 -15.48
CA ASP A 144 -25.94 -30.33 -16.91
C ASP A 144 -26.58 -31.70 -17.17
N SER A 145 -26.49 -32.60 -16.20
CA SER A 145 -27.08 -33.95 -16.23
C SER A 145 -28.49 -34.03 -15.64
N TRP A 146 -29.13 -32.91 -15.30
CA TRP A 146 -30.47 -32.96 -14.75
C TRP A 146 -31.49 -33.36 -15.83
N SER A 147 -32.31 -34.37 -15.53
CA SER A 147 -33.45 -34.79 -16.34
C SER A 147 -34.49 -33.67 -16.47
N VAL A 148 -34.85 -33.35 -17.71
CA VAL A 148 -35.94 -32.43 -18.05
C VAL A 148 -37.19 -32.77 -17.25
N SER A 149 -37.78 -31.78 -16.59
CA SER A 149 -39.04 -31.97 -15.87
C SER A 149 -40.22 -31.91 -16.84
N ASP A 150 -41.19 -32.82 -16.68
CA ASP A 150 -42.48 -32.74 -17.38
C ASP A 150 -43.34 -31.54 -16.93
N VAL A 151 -42.90 -30.79 -15.91
CA VAL A 151 -43.56 -29.60 -15.39
C VAL A 151 -42.90 -28.34 -15.97
N PRO A 152 -43.53 -27.63 -16.92
CA PRO A 152 -42.89 -26.51 -17.64
C PRO A 152 -42.39 -25.39 -16.73
N ARG A 153 -43.09 -25.11 -15.62
CA ARG A 153 -42.70 -24.07 -14.66
C ARG A 153 -41.45 -24.46 -13.85
N ALA A 154 -41.30 -25.74 -13.51
CA ALA A 154 -40.12 -26.24 -12.82
C ALA A 154 -38.90 -26.21 -13.76
N GLU A 155 -39.10 -26.60 -15.02
CA GLU A 155 -38.07 -26.54 -16.07
C GLU A 155 -37.64 -25.09 -16.38
N ALA A 156 -38.58 -24.14 -16.44
CA ALA A 156 -38.22 -22.73 -16.61
C ALA A 156 -37.39 -22.20 -15.43
N PHE A 157 -37.78 -22.55 -14.19
CA PHE A 157 -37.04 -22.17 -12.98
C PHE A 157 -35.62 -22.76 -12.98
N ALA A 158 -35.51 -24.04 -13.32
CA ALA A 158 -34.25 -24.76 -13.52
C ALA A 158 -33.32 -24.01 -14.45
N ARG A 159 -33.80 -23.76 -15.67
CA ARG A 159 -33.03 -23.17 -16.75
C ARG A 159 -32.54 -21.78 -16.37
N ILE A 160 -33.39 -20.97 -15.75
CA ILE A 160 -33.04 -19.65 -15.25
C ILE A 160 -31.90 -19.74 -14.23
N ARG A 161 -31.96 -20.66 -13.25
CA ARG A 161 -30.90 -20.84 -12.25
C ARG A 161 -29.60 -21.36 -12.87
N GLN A 162 -29.67 -22.27 -13.84
CA GLN A 162 -28.50 -22.75 -14.57
C GLN A 162 -27.77 -21.60 -15.28
N LEU A 163 -28.49 -20.75 -16.02
CA LEU A 163 -27.91 -19.57 -16.68
C LEU A 163 -27.29 -18.61 -15.66
N ARG A 164 -28.01 -18.29 -14.59
CA ARG A 164 -27.51 -17.41 -13.53
C ARG A 164 -26.24 -17.96 -12.86
N ASN A 165 -26.15 -19.28 -12.66
CA ASN A 165 -24.95 -19.92 -12.12
C ASN A 165 -23.73 -19.81 -13.06
N LEU A 166 -23.94 -19.82 -14.38
CA LEU A 166 -22.88 -19.58 -15.36
C LEU A 166 -22.46 -18.11 -15.33
N ASP A 167 -23.43 -17.19 -15.38
CA ASP A 167 -23.19 -15.73 -15.34
C ASP A 167 -22.37 -15.33 -14.09
N VAL A 168 -22.69 -15.91 -12.92
CA VAL A 168 -21.94 -15.63 -11.69
C VAL A 168 -20.51 -16.16 -11.75
N THR A 169 -20.30 -17.35 -12.33
CA THR A 169 -18.95 -17.89 -12.51
C THR A 169 -18.11 -16.93 -13.37
N ASP A 170 -18.67 -16.46 -14.49
CA ASP A 170 -17.99 -15.52 -15.39
C ASP A 170 -17.73 -14.18 -14.69
N ALA A 171 -18.68 -13.70 -13.89
CA ALA A 171 -18.52 -12.50 -13.09
C ALA A 171 -17.40 -12.63 -12.04
N ILE A 172 -17.25 -13.79 -11.39
CA ILE A 172 -16.13 -14.04 -10.46
C ILE A 172 -14.79 -14.05 -11.22
N ILE A 173 -14.73 -14.65 -12.41
CA ILE A 173 -13.53 -14.64 -13.24
C ILE A 173 -13.18 -13.20 -13.63
N GLY A 174 -14.16 -12.42 -14.11
CA GLY A 174 -13.99 -11.00 -14.44
C GLY A 174 -13.53 -10.17 -13.24
N ALA A 175 -14.12 -10.38 -12.06
CA ALA A 175 -13.72 -9.70 -10.83
C ALA A 175 -12.26 -10.00 -10.44
N ARG A 176 -11.83 -11.27 -10.56
CA ARG A 176 -10.45 -11.71 -10.31
C ARG A 176 -9.48 -11.10 -11.32
N LEU A 177 -9.83 -11.08 -12.60
CA LEU A 177 -9.03 -10.45 -13.66
C LEU A 177 -8.86 -8.95 -13.40
N ASN A 178 -9.94 -8.25 -13.04
CA ASN A 178 -9.89 -6.84 -12.69
C ASN A 178 -9.00 -6.58 -11.47
N GLN A 179 -9.16 -7.36 -10.40
CA GLN A 179 -8.30 -7.22 -9.21
C GLN A 179 -6.82 -7.48 -9.53
N SER A 180 -6.54 -8.55 -10.30
CA SER A 180 -5.18 -8.89 -10.73
C SER A 180 -4.58 -7.78 -11.59
N HIS A 181 -5.33 -7.25 -12.56
CA HIS A 181 -4.90 -6.14 -13.40
C HIS A 181 -4.60 -4.87 -12.59
N GLN A 182 -5.49 -4.50 -11.66
CA GLN A 182 -5.26 -3.32 -10.80
C GLN A 182 -4.08 -3.50 -9.84
N ALA A 183 -3.90 -4.70 -9.28
CA ALA A 183 -2.74 -5.01 -8.44
C ALA A 183 -1.44 -4.98 -9.26
N ASN A 184 -1.46 -5.54 -10.47
CA ASN A 184 -0.30 -5.59 -11.36
C ASN A 184 0.06 -4.23 -11.95
N LYS A 185 -0.89 -3.30 -12.12
CA LYS A 185 -0.60 -1.92 -12.58
C LYS A 185 0.42 -1.20 -11.69
N HIS A 186 0.49 -1.55 -10.41
CA HIS A 186 1.43 -1.00 -9.45
C HIS A 186 2.62 -1.90 -9.15
N ARG A 187 2.59 -3.14 -9.66
CA ARG A 187 3.68 -4.10 -9.55
C ARG A 187 4.68 -3.75 -10.64
N ARG A 188 5.89 -3.36 -10.25
CA ARG A 188 6.99 -3.19 -11.22
C ARG A 188 7.39 -4.60 -11.65
N PRO A 189 7.16 -5.01 -12.91
CA PRO A 189 7.62 -6.31 -13.37
C PRO A 189 9.15 -6.27 -13.39
N ASP A 190 9.80 -7.15 -12.63
CA ASP A 190 11.22 -7.51 -12.66
C ASP A 190 12.16 -6.44 -13.26
N ASP A 191 12.05 -5.22 -12.75
CA ASP A 191 12.81 -4.09 -13.25
C ASP A 191 14.29 -4.40 -12.99
N PRO A 192 15.16 -4.44 -14.02
CA PRO A 192 16.57 -4.78 -13.90
C PRO A 192 17.29 -3.99 -12.80
N ALA A 193 16.74 -2.83 -12.43
CA ALA A 193 17.25 -1.99 -11.37
C ALA A 193 17.06 -2.54 -9.94
N PHE A 194 16.33 -3.64 -9.75
CA PHE A 194 16.15 -4.28 -8.43
C PHE A 194 16.88 -5.63 -8.30
N ARG A 195 17.97 -5.83 -9.04
CA ARG A 195 18.82 -7.01 -8.88
C ARG A 195 19.69 -6.88 -7.62
N THR A 196 20.11 -8.02 -7.08
CA THR A 196 21.14 -8.05 -6.04
C THR A 196 22.38 -7.30 -6.53
N GLY A 197 22.86 -6.36 -5.73
CA GLY A 197 23.98 -5.48 -6.06
C GLY A 197 23.58 -4.13 -6.65
N SER A 198 22.34 -3.94 -7.13
CA SER A 198 21.85 -2.65 -7.61
C SER A 198 21.62 -1.66 -6.46
N TYR A 199 21.70 -0.37 -6.77
CA TYR A 199 21.44 0.71 -5.82
C TYR A 199 20.01 1.22 -5.93
N VAL A 200 19.36 1.45 -4.79
CA VAL A 200 17.99 1.93 -4.71
C VAL A 200 17.82 3.00 -3.64
N TYR A 201 16.87 3.89 -3.85
CA TYR A 201 16.42 4.85 -2.85
C TYR A 201 15.26 4.27 -2.04
N LEU A 202 15.32 4.44 -0.71
CA LEU A 202 14.31 3.98 0.24
C LEU A 202 13.37 5.12 0.65
N SER A 203 12.07 4.89 0.64
CA SER A 203 11.07 5.88 1.06
C SER A 203 11.09 6.11 2.57
N THR A 204 11.01 7.38 2.98
CA THR A 204 10.95 7.78 4.40
C THR A 204 9.55 7.72 5.01
N LYS A 205 8.51 7.35 4.24
CA LYS A 205 7.11 7.39 4.67
C LYS A 205 6.83 6.62 5.97
N ASN A 206 7.55 5.52 6.20
CA ASN A 206 7.37 4.64 7.35
C ASN A 206 8.63 4.55 8.24
N LEU A 207 9.59 5.46 8.07
CA LEU A 207 10.82 5.47 8.86
C LEU A 207 10.63 6.33 10.12
N ALA A 208 11.22 5.89 11.22
CA ALA A 208 11.30 6.68 12.44
C ALA A 208 12.08 7.98 12.15
N VAL A 209 11.47 9.11 12.48
CA VAL A 209 12.10 10.42 12.33
C VAL A 209 13.12 10.60 13.45
N PRO A 210 14.38 10.98 13.18
CA PRO A 210 15.35 11.28 14.22
C PRO A 210 14.83 12.38 15.16
N ASP A 211 15.15 12.28 16.45
CA ASP A 211 14.70 13.24 17.47
C ASP A 211 15.06 14.68 17.06
N GLY A 212 14.06 15.57 17.09
CA GLY A 212 14.21 16.99 16.72
C GLY A 212 13.91 17.33 15.26
N MET A 213 13.74 16.36 14.36
CA MET A 213 13.34 16.61 12.97
C MET A 213 11.82 16.49 12.76
N LYS A 214 11.29 17.20 11.76
CA LYS A 214 9.87 17.11 11.36
C LYS A 214 9.77 16.30 10.06
N SER A 215 8.88 15.31 10.05
CA SER A 215 8.64 14.41 8.89
C SER A 215 8.36 15.16 7.58
N LYS A 216 7.73 16.34 7.64
CA LYS A 216 7.44 17.18 6.47
C LYS A 216 8.67 17.77 5.78
N LEU A 217 9.80 17.89 6.49
CA LEU A 217 11.03 18.49 5.97
C LEU A 217 12.08 17.43 5.58
N LEU A 218 11.82 16.16 5.86
CA LEU A 218 12.73 15.09 5.46
C LEU A 218 12.60 14.82 3.94
N PRO A 219 13.71 14.46 3.28
CA PRO A 219 13.67 13.93 1.93
C PRO A 219 12.67 12.77 1.87
N ARG A 220 11.81 12.77 0.84
CA ARG A 220 10.80 11.72 0.66
C ARG A 220 11.42 10.33 0.40
N TYR A 221 12.67 10.34 -0.07
CA TYR A 221 13.50 9.17 -0.29
C TYR A 221 14.92 9.44 0.21
N ILE A 222 15.56 8.42 0.79
CA ILE A 222 16.93 8.43 1.31
C ILE A 222 17.75 7.30 0.65
N GLY A 223 19.08 7.42 0.68
CA GLY A 223 19.99 6.49 0.01
C GLY A 223 20.91 7.23 -0.97
N PRO A 224 21.57 6.52 -1.90
CA PRO A 224 21.27 5.17 -2.35
C PRO A 224 21.77 4.05 -1.41
N PHE A 225 20.99 2.96 -1.28
CA PHE A 225 21.37 1.75 -0.57
C PHE A 225 21.50 0.58 -1.53
N ARG A 226 22.45 -0.31 -1.27
CA ARG A 226 22.68 -1.50 -2.09
C ARG A 226 21.71 -2.60 -1.71
N ILE A 227 21.14 -3.29 -2.71
CA ILE A 227 20.35 -4.49 -2.50
C ILE A 227 21.29 -5.65 -2.19
N ARG A 228 21.22 -6.18 -0.96
CA ARG A 228 21.96 -7.37 -0.52
C ARG A 228 21.33 -8.65 -1.03
N ALA A 229 20.00 -8.73 -1.02
CA ALA A 229 19.25 -9.89 -1.50
C ALA A 229 17.89 -9.48 -2.05
N ALA A 230 17.50 -10.07 -3.18
CA ALA A 230 16.16 -9.96 -3.73
C ALA A 230 15.34 -11.21 -3.38
N ILE A 231 14.11 -11.02 -2.93
CA ILE A 231 13.13 -12.09 -2.64
C ILE A 231 11.94 -11.88 -3.59
N PRO A 232 12.00 -12.40 -4.83
CA PRO A 232 10.98 -12.15 -5.85
C PRO A 232 9.58 -12.62 -5.44
N ALA A 233 9.49 -13.76 -4.73
CA ALA A 233 8.23 -14.37 -4.31
C ALA A 233 7.32 -13.43 -3.50
N THR A 234 7.91 -12.60 -2.63
CA THR A 234 7.20 -11.63 -1.79
C THR A 234 7.47 -10.18 -2.19
N SER A 235 8.12 -9.96 -3.34
CA SER A 235 8.53 -8.63 -3.84
C SER A 235 9.24 -7.79 -2.76
N SER A 236 10.10 -8.45 -1.97
CA SER A 236 10.82 -7.86 -0.84
C SER A 236 12.33 -7.91 -1.08
N TYR A 237 13.05 -6.90 -0.58
CA TYR A 237 14.48 -6.74 -0.78
C TYR A 237 15.16 -6.41 0.54
N ASP A 238 16.29 -7.05 0.80
CA ASP A 238 17.14 -6.76 1.95
C ASP A 238 18.20 -5.74 1.52
N LEU A 239 18.26 -4.60 2.21
CA LEU A 239 19.19 -3.49 1.92
C LEU A 239 20.40 -3.49 2.86
N GLU A 240 21.53 -3.02 2.35
CA GLU A 240 22.69 -2.67 3.16
C GLU A 240 22.48 -1.28 3.79
N LEU A 241 21.95 -1.26 5.01
CA LEU A 241 21.72 -0.03 5.77
C LEU A 241 22.98 0.38 6.55
N PRO A 242 23.29 1.69 6.64
CA PRO A 242 24.36 2.20 7.49
C PRO A 242 24.15 1.86 8.97
N PRO A 243 25.22 1.72 9.78
CA PRO A 243 25.13 1.45 11.22
C PRO A 243 24.27 2.45 12.00
N ALA A 244 24.20 3.71 11.53
CA ALA A 244 23.34 4.75 12.08
C ALA A 244 21.83 4.43 12.00
N MET A 245 21.42 3.53 11.11
CA MET A 245 20.03 3.04 10.96
C MET A 245 19.84 1.61 11.50
N SER A 246 20.67 1.18 12.45
CA SER A 246 20.58 -0.16 13.08
C SER A 246 19.23 -0.50 13.73
N ARG A 247 18.43 0.50 14.10
CA ARG A 247 17.06 0.31 14.63
C ARG A 247 16.00 0.03 13.56
N VAL A 248 16.34 0.19 12.28
CA VAL A 248 15.42 -0.01 11.16
C VAL A 248 15.63 -1.41 10.60
N HIS A 249 14.55 -2.18 10.43
CA HIS A 249 14.62 -3.47 9.75
C HIS A 249 15.11 -3.29 8.31
N ASN A 250 16.05 -4.14 7.88
CA ASN A 250 16.70 -4.03 6.58
C ASN A 250 15.87 -4.58 5.41
N ARG A 251 14.71 -5.19 5.67
CA ARG A 251 13.82 -5.77 4.65
C ARG A 251 12.70 -4.82 4.27
N PHE A 252 12.60 -4.49 2.99
CA PHE A 252 11.59 -3.58 2.47
C PHE A 252 10.88 -4.14 1.23
N HIS A 253 9.58 -3.89 1.13
CA HIS A 253 8.80 -4.22 -0.07
C HIS A 253 9.14 -3.27 -1.23
N ALA A 254 9.10 -3.77 -2.47
CA ALA A 254 9.40 -3.04 -3.71
C ALA A 254 8.75 -1.64 -3.80
N ARG A 255 7.53 -1.52 -3.26
CA ARG A 255 6.74 -0.27 -3.25
C ARG A 255 7.43 0.88 -2.49
N LEU A 256 8.26 0.56 -1.51
CA LEU A 256 9.02 1.55 -0.73
C LEU A 256 10.35 1.92 -1.39
N LEU A 257 10.71 1.25 -2.49
CA LEU A 257 11.99 1.43 -3.15
C LEU A 257 11.81 2.16 -4.49
N ARG A 258 12.84 2.91 -4.87
CA ARG A 258 12.98 3.51 -6.21
C ARG A 258 14.34 3.14 -6.80
N PRO A 259 14.41 2.84 -8.10
CA PRO A 259 15.69 2.58 -8.75
C PRO A 259 16.57 3.83 -8.68
N CYS A 260 17.85 3.63 -8.36
CA CYS A 260 18.85 4.68 -8.49
C CYS A 260 19.22 4.78 -9.97
N VAL A 261 18.80 5.87 -10.62
CA VAL A 261 19.25 6.20 -11.99
C VAL A 261 20.45 7.13 -11.85
N GLU A 262 21.54 6.82 -12.53
CA GLU A 262 22.70 7.70 -12.54
C GLU A 262 22.31 9.07 -13.07
N ASN A 263 22.84 10.11 -12.42
CA ASN A 263 22.55 11.47 -12.81
C ASN A 263 23.27 11.78 -14.13
N ASP A 264 22.52 12.17 -15.15
CA ASP A 264 23.09 12.69 -16.38
C ASP A 264 23.69 14.08 -16.08
N ALA A 265 25.01 14.14 -15.99
CA ALA A 265 25.74 15.34 -15.61
C ALA A 265 25.56 16.49 -16.61
N GLU A 266 25.24 16.20 -17.87
CA GLU A 266 24.96 17.22 -18.89
C GLU A 266 23.57 17.82 -18.73
N ARG A 267 22.60 16.99 -18.31
CA ARG A 267 21.18 17.39 -18.21
C ARG A 267 20.81 17.95 -16.85
N PHE A 268 21.50 17.51 -15.80
CA PHE A 268 21.30 17.93 -14.42
C PHE A 268 22.67 18.13 -13.76
N PRO A 269 23.41 19.20 -14.10
CA PRO A 269 24.66 19.52 -13.43
C PRO A 269 24.39 19.65 -11.91
N GLY A 270 25.10 18.85 -11.11
CA GLY A 270 25.02 18.95 -9.66
C GLY A 270 25.53 20.31 -9.17
N PRO A 271 25.31 20.66 -7.89
CA PRO A 271 25.99 21.82 -7.31
C PRO A 271 27.49 21.68 -7.54
N ASP A 272 28.07 22.69 -8.18
CA ASP A 272 29.45 22.75 -8.67
C ASP A 272 30.44 22.76 -7.48
N ASN A 273 30.65 21.59 -6.87
CA ASN A 273 31.66 21.36 -5.83
C ASN A 273 33.09 21.32 -6.43
N SER A 274 33.24 21.62 -7.72
CA SER A 274 34.50 21.66 -8.47
C SER A 274 35.16 23.03 -8.48
N ALA A 275 34.58 24.03 -7.78
CA ALA A 275 35.20 25.34 -7.67
C ALA A 275 36.50 25.22 -6.87
N ILE A 276 37.64 25.32 -7.53
CA ILE A 276 38.96 25.31 -6.88
C ILE A 276 39.24 26.74 -6.41
N PRO A 277 39.56 26.97 -5.13
CA PRO A 277 39.95 28.29 -4.66
C PRO A 277 41.32 28.66 -5.23
N GLU A 278 41.39 29.80 -5.92
CA GLU A 278 42.62 30.37 -6.47
C GLU A 278 43.44 31.04 -5.34
N ARG A 279 42.80 31.90 -4.55
CA ARG A 279 43.45 32.64 -3.46
C ARG A 279 42.46 33.27 -2.48
N ILE A 280 42.93 33.56 -1.28
CA ILE A 280 42.22 34.43 -0.32
C ILE A 280 42.54 35.90 -0.61
N VAL A 281 41.51 36.72 -0.74
CA VAL A 281 41.61 38.15 -1.07
C VAL A 281 41.62 39.02 0.19
N ARG A 282 40.77 38.69 1.17
CA ARG A 282 40.61 39.43 2.43
C ARG A 282 40.21 38.50 3.57
N ASP A 283 40.53 38.90 4.79
CA ASP A 283 39.97 38.32 6.01
C ASP A 283 39.12 39.33 6.77
N ARG A 284 38.17 38.81 7.54
CA ARG A 284 37.38 39.59 8.49
C ARG A 284 37.21 38.81 9.79
N ARG A 285 37.05 39.54 10.88
CA ARG A 285 36.65 39.00 12.18
C ARG A 285 35.29 39.53 12.55
N ASN A 286 34.41 38.66 13.01
CA ASN A 286 33.14 39.10 13.59
C ASN A 286 33.33 39.55 15.05
N ALA A 287 32.29 40.14 15.64
CA ALA A 287 32.30 40.59 17.04
C ALA A 287 32.57 39.47 18.07
N ARG A 288 32.41 38.19 17.68
CA ARG A 288 32.70 37.01 18.51
C ARG A 288 34.09 36.43 18.27
N GLY A 289 34.96 37.12 17.52
CA GLY A 289 36.33 36.72 17.24
C GLY A 289 36.51 35.64 16.15
N ALA A 290 35.43 35.14 15.54
CA ALA A 290 35.52 34.15 14.49
C ALA A 290 36.03 34.76 13.18
N ARG A 291 36.99 34.09 12.54
CA ARG A 291 37.59 34.52 11.27
C ARG A 291 36.84 33.93 10.08
N SER A 292 36.65 34.76 9.06
CA SER A 292 36.19 34.35 7.74
C SER A 292 37.10 34.95 6.68
N PHE A 293 37.22 34.25 5.56
CA PHE A 293 38.08 34.63 4.46
C PHE A 293 37.26 34.76 3.18
N LEU A 294 37.52 35.81 2.41
CA LEU A 294 36.94 36.02 1.09
C LEU A 294 37.80 35.27 0.08
N VAL A 295 37.21 34.27 -0.56
CA VAL A 295 37.90 33.34 -1.46
C VAL A 295 37.58 33.69 -2.90
N ARG A 296 38.64 33.81 -3.71
CA ARG A 296 38.57 33.92 -5.17
C ARG A 296 38.67 32.55 -5.79
N TRP A 297 37.83 32.28 -6.78
CA TRP A 297 37.73 30.98 -7.45
C TRP A 297 38.43 31.02 -8.81
N VAL A 298 39.11 29.92 -9.17
CA VAL A 298 39.80 29.81 -10.46
C VAL A 298 38.80 29.98 -11.61
N GLY A 299 39.08 30.92 -12.51
CA GLY A 299 38.25 31.17 -13.70
C GLY A 299 36.96 31.94 -13.44
N ARG A 300 36.78 32.52 -12.24
CA ARG A 300 35.62 33.38 -11.92
C ARG A 300 36.02 34.83 -11.66
N ASN A 301 35.03 35.71 -11.78
CA ASN A 301 35.18 37.16 -11.63
C ASN A 301 35.16 37.54 -10.14
N ASP A 302 35.54 38.77 -9.82
CA ASP A 302 35.49 39.30 -8.45
C ASP A 302 34.07 39.38 -7.86
N THR A 303 33.03 39.37 -8.70
CA THR A 303 31.63 39.31 -8.29
C THR A 303 31.24 37.96 -7.69
N ASP A 304 31.99 36.90 -7.97
CA ASP A 304 31.72 35.54 -7.51
C ASP A 304 32.56 35.16 -6.27
N ASP A 305 33.31 36.11 -5.72
CA ASP A 305 34.10 35.91 -4.50
C ASP A 305 33.15 35.64 -3.32
N THR A 306 33.34 34.49 -2.63
CA THR A 306 32.46 34.08 -1.53
C THR A 306 33.19 34.02 -0.18
N TRP A 307 32.47 34.31 0.89
CA TRP A 307 33.01 34.24 2.26
C TRP A 307 32.93 32.81 2.78
N MET A 308 34.07 32.25 3.17
CA MET A 308 34.15 30.94 3.82
C MET A 308 34.68 31.08 5.25
N SER A 309 34.25 30.18 6.13
CA SER A 309 34.75 30.12 7.51
C SER A 309 36.16 29.53 7.57
N GLU A 310 36.95 29.91 8.58
CA GLU A 310 38.28 29.31 8.79
C GLU A 310 38.21 27.78 8.91
N GLN A 311 37.16 27.25 9.55
CA GLN A 311 36.97 25.80 9.70
C GLN A 311 36.74 25.09 8.36
N SER A 312 35.91 25.65 7.47
CA SER A 312 35.63 25.06 6.16
C SER A 312 36.87 25.11 5.25
N ILE A 313 37.57 26.25 5.18
CA ILE A 313 38.79 26.33 4.35
C ILE A 313 39.89 25.41 4.88
N ARG A 314 40.05 25.29 6.20
CA ARG A 314 41.06 24.40 6.79
C ARG A 314 40.77 22.92 6.49
N LEU A 315 39.49 22.55 6.35
CA LEU A 315 39.08 21.18 6.01
C LEU A 315 39.26 20.90 4.51
N ASP A 316 38.81 21.82 3.67
CA ASP A 316 38.65 21.59 2.23
C ASP A 316 39.90 22.02 1.43
N HIS A 317 40.59 23.09 1.85
CA HIS A 317 41.67 23.74 1.10
C HIS A 317 42.78 24.36 1.99
N PRO A 318 43.53 23.55 2.78
CA PRO A 318 44.50 24.04 3.75
C PRO A 318 45.68 24.81 3.12
N SER A 319 46.11 24.43 1.92
CA SER A 319 47.25 25.05 1.23
C SER A 319 47.03 26.53 0.89
N VAL A 320 45.80 26.92 0.55
CA VAL A 320 45.43 28.30 0.22
C VAL A 320 45.42 29.18 1.48
N LEU A 321 44.99 28.62 2.62
CA LEU A 321 45.01 29.30 3.91
C LEU A 321 46.44 29.55 4.39
N ASP A 322 47.32 28.54 4.30
CA ASP A 322 48.71 28.64 4.74
C ASP A 322 49.48 29.68 3.90
N ALA A 323 49.25 29.71 2.58
CA ALA A 323 49.85 30.71 1.69
C ALA A 323 49.42 32.14 2.04
N TYR A 324 48.16 32.35 2.41
CA TYR A 324 47.63 33.64 2.82
C TYR A 324 48.20 34.09 4.17
N LEU A 325 48.23 33.20 5.17
CA LEU A 325 48.80 33.50 6.49
C LEU A 325 50.30 33.82 6.41
N ALA A 326 51.06 33.06 5.62
CA ALA A 326 52.48 33.34 5.37
C ALA A 326 52.73 34.68 4.66
N ARG A 327 51.77 35.16 3.85
CA ARG A 327 51.83 36.49 3.22
C ARG A 327 51.54 37.60 4.24
N LEU A 328 50.58 37.40 5.13
CA LEU A 328 50.26 38.32 6.22
C LEU A 328 51.44 38.48 7.18
N ASP A 329 52.05 37.37 7.60
CA ASP A 329 53.21 37.41 8.50
C ASP A 329 54.41 38.15 7.89
N ARG A 330 54.68 37.94 6.60
CA ARG A 330 55.73 38.68 5.88
C ARG A 330 55.43 40.17 5.78
N SER A 331 54.16 40.55 5.62
CA SER A 331 53.73 41.94 5.53
C SER A 331 53.84 42.63 6.89
N ASN A 332 53.43 41.95 7.96
CA ASN A 332 53.51 42.45 9.33
C ASN A 332 54.96 42.60 9.81
N ARG A 333 55.86 41.65 9.47
CA ARG A 333 57.30 41.77 9.77
C ARG A 333 57.97 42.94 9.04
N ARG A 334 57.53 43.28 7.83
CA ARG A 334 58.03 44.45 7.07
C ARG A 334 57.53 45.78 7.65
N LEU A 335 56.32 45.80 8.21
CA LEU A 335 55.76 46.97 8.87
C LEU A 335 56.38 47.22 10.26
N ALA A 336 56.83 46.18 10.95
CA ALA A 336 57.52 46.29 12.24
C ALA A 336 59.02 46.63 12.13
N ALA A 337 59.60 46.57 10.92
CA ALA A 337 61.00 46.90 10.64
C ALA A 337 61.19 48.32 10.05
N ARG A 338 60.10 49.10 9.97
CA ARG A 338 60.09 50.54 9.74
C ARG A 338 59.70 51.22 11.04
#